data_AF-A0A1Y2BBJ7-F1
#
_entry.id   AF-A0A1Y2BBJ7-F1
#
_cell.length_a   1.000
_cell.length_b   1.000
_cell.length_c   1.000
_cell.angle_alpha   90.00
_cell.angle_beta   90.00
_cell.angle_gamma   90.00
#
_symmetry.space_group_name_H-M   'P 1'
#
loop_
_entity.id
_entity.type
_entity.pdbx_description
1 polymer ?
#
loop_
_entity_poly.entity_id
_entity_poly.type
_entity_poly.pdbx_seq_one_letter_code
_entity_poly.pdbx_strand_id
1 'polypeptide(L)'
;MYYCDGEKNCERITGYALKGGKWFSMRIDGDVEQVSEITEAQDCVGKIGKVYKDQDDSNAYHLCLSDTVSVKVDDVTDANFITGSGISSELFQNAANKLIKVTADFIYVNPTFSAENSKLYFNKVASDFYVYKYLESSHAFVSDNTSGIFVYQTIDGVAGLYKEVNLANPSLNGAVTTWILFDCIEDDCKQAYGYVKSKEASPKYYYLPYDGVANNKEVGSTPAFSDCGSADANGLLMSDGSLCVVGDGSTPIKYTMGDGEVFVVDVKTGSPFAASGIKYIKSTGNTFSFSEVIAKEDIGLHLFTSGKEISSNKIDDNNKTKLTLYDCTKAGVCIAVAGYAINGDKYYSIPAAAASDEVTPANVNVCSADSGKLIDDGRGIYLCTGTTNKVNLAQPGFYALDNNDFASGSSFASGDKQKMIQISDTLIGVNNVISGKGKKEKKIIFIFIFIICKITFLF
;
A
#
# COMPACT_ATOMS: atom_id res chain seq x y z
N MET A 1 31.43 22.78 -17.05
CA MET A 1 31.67 21.90 -15.89
C MET A 1 32.49 20.71 -16.37
N TYR A 2 33.32 20.08 -15.53
CA TYR A 2 34.10 18.90 -15.92
C TYR A 2 33.78 17.73 -15.00
N TYR A 3 33.57 16.55 -15.57
CA TYR A 3 33.57 15.29 -14.84
C TYR A 3 34.95 14.67 -14.99
N CYS A 4 35.60 14.32 -13.89
CA CYS A 4 36.89 13.64 -13.92
C CYS A 4 36.74 12.26 -13.29
N ASP A 5 37.19 11.23 -14.00
CA ASP A 5 37.20 9.86 -13.49
C ASP A 5 38.33 9.64 -12.44
N GLY A 6 38.43 8.41 -11.91
CA GLY A 6 39.47 8.05 -10.94
C GLY A 6 40.89 8.10 -11.50
N GLU A 7 41.05 8.09 -12.83
CA GLU A 7 42.32 8.20 -13.54
C GLU A 7 42.67 9.65 -13.91
N LYS A 8 41.81 10.61 -13.52
CA LYS A 8 41.92 12.05 -13.80
C LYS A 8 41.74 12.39 -15.29
N ASN A 9 41.10 11.52 -16.07
CA ASN A 9 40.60 11.91 -17.38
C ASN A 9 39.35 12.77 -17.17
N CYS A 10 39.39 14.00 -17.68
CA CYS A 10 38.30 14.96 -17.50
C CYS A 10 37.58 15.23 -18.81
N GLU A 11 36.25 15.09 -18.80
CA GLU A 11 35.39 15.45 -19.92
C GLU A 11 34.50 16.65 -19.57
N ARG A 12 34.23 17.52 -20.56
CA ARG A 12 33.28 18.62 -20.38
C ARG A 12 31.87 18.03 -20.29
N ILE A 13 31.15 18.38 -19.24
CA ILE A 13 29.76 17.99 -19.04
C ILE A 13 28.85 19.21 -18.91
N THR A 14 27.58 18.98 -19.22
CA THR A 14 26.49 19.95 -19.08
C THR A 14 25.77 19.75 -17.75
N GLY A 15 25.24 20.83 -17.17
CA GLY A 15 24.37 20.75 -16.00
C GLY A 15 24.29 22.07 -15.23
N TYR A 16 24.07 22.03 -13.93
CA TYR A 16 23.99 23.22 -13.08
C TYR A 16 25.07 23.23 -12.01
N ALA A 17 25.50 24.44 -11.62
CA ALA A 17 26.44 24.67 -10.53
C ALA A 17 25.93 25.75 -9.58
N LEU A 18 26.09 25.55 -8.27
CA LEU A 18 25.78 26.52 -7.23
C LEU A 18 26.97 27.45 -7.00
N LYS A 19 26.73 28.77 -7.00
CA LYS A 19 27.74 29.76 -6.65
C LYS A 19 27.10 30.98 -6.00
N GLY A 20 27.54 31.30 -4.78
CA GLY A 20 27.02 32.47 -4.05
C GLY A 20 25.51 32.41 -3.79
N GLY A 21 24.98 31.22 -3.48
CA GLY A 21 23.55 30.99 -3.22
C GLY A 21 22.65 31.03 -4.46
N LYS A 22 23.23 31.01 -5.66
CA LYS A 22 22.51 31.03 -6.94
C LYS A 22 22.96 29.89 -7.82
N TRP A 23 22.00 29.24 -8.49
CA TRP A 23 22.27 28.21 -9.48
C TRP A 23 22.52 28.82 -10.85
N PHE A 24 23.49 28.25 -11.57
CA PHE A 24 23.86 28.62 -12.93
C PHE A 24 23.80 27.39 -13.82
N SER A 25 23.17 27.51 -14.99
CA SER A 25 23.28 26.52 -16.04
C SER A 25 24.65 26.62 -16.70
N MET A 26 25.23 25.47 -17.03
CA MET A 26 26.57 25.30 -17.58
C MET A 26 26.47 24.43 -18.83
N ARG A 27 26.62 25.01 -20.02
CA ARG A 27 26.59 24.27 -21.30
C ARG A 27 28.00 23.78 -21.70
N ILE A 28 28.06 22.79 -22.58
CA ILE A 28 29.33 22.16 -23.03
C ILE A 28 30.16 23.10 -23.91
N ASP A 29 29.53 24.02 -24.63
CA ASP A 29 30.18 25.09 -25.41
C ASP A 29 30.91 26.10 -24.50
N GLY A 30 30.40 26.30 -23.28
CA GLY A 30 30.94 27.21 -22.28
C GLY A 30 29.98 28.31 -21.88
N ASP A 31 28.77 28.34 -22.44
CA ASP A 31 27.74 29.30 -22.06
C ASP A 31 27.28 29.06 -20.63
N VAL A 32 27.14 30.17 -19.89
CA VAL A 32 26.73 30.18 -18.49
C VAL A 32 25.59 31.18 -18.32
N GLU A 33 24.45 30.70 -17.87
CA GLU A 33 23.28 31.53 -17.59
C GLU A 33 22.81 31.31 -16.16
N GLN A 34 22.58 32.39 -15.42
CA GLN A 34 21.96 32.30 -14.09
C GLN A 34 20.54 31.75 -14.24
N VAL A 35 20.16 30.80 -13.37
CA VAL A 35 18.78 30.29 -13.34
C VAL A 35 17.83 31.46 -13.05
N SER A 36 16.88 31.65 -13.96
CA SER A 36 15.86 32.69 -13.88
C SER A 36 14.76 32.31 -12.89
N GLU A 37 14.21 33.32 -12.21
CA GLU A 37 12.93 33.19 -11.49
C GLU A 37 11.80 32.92 -12.50
N ILE A 38 10.97 31.91 -12.25
CA ILE A 38 9.84 31.56 -13.14
C ILE A 38 8.55 31.96 -12.43
N THR A 39 7.63 32.59 -13.15
CA THR A 39 6.52 33.35 -12.57
C THR A 39 5.30 32.54 -12.09
N GLU A 40 5.32 31.23 -12.28
CA GLU A 40 4.34 30.32 -11.68
C GLU A 40 4.99 28.94 -11.52
N ALA A 41 4.84 28.33 -10.35
CA ALA A 41 5.18 26.93 -10.07
C ALA A 41 4.32 25.92 -10.85
N GLN A 42 3.58 26.35 -11.88
CA GLN A 42 2.75 25.48 -12.70
C GLN A 42 3.60 24.63 -13.64
N ASP A 43 3.65 23.38 -13.22
CA ASP A 43 4.08 22.13 -13.81
C ASP A 43 5.41 22.13 -14.56
N CYS A 44 6.19 21.11 -14.23
CA CYS A 44 7.39 20.73 -14.94
C CYS A 44 7.11 20.26 -16.38
N VAL A 45 5.87 20.42 -16.87
CA VAL A 45 5.41 20.18 -18.24
C VAL A 45 6.38 20.76 -19.26
N GLY A 46 7.04 19.88 -20.01
CA GLY A 46 8.00 20.24 -21.06
C GLY A 46 9.28 20.92 -20.54
N LYS A 47 9.56 20.83 -19.23
CA LYS A 47 10.70 21.43 -18.55
C LYS A 47 11.56 20.37 -17.86
N ILE A 48 11.51 19.11 -18.28
CA ILE A 48 12.26 18.01 -17.65
C ILE A 48 13.77 18.33 -17.63
N GLY A 49 14.39 18.13 -16.47
CA GLY A 49 15.78 18.45 -16.20
C GLY A 49 16.05 19.93 -15.92
N LYS A 50 15.05 20.82 -15.99
CA LYS A 50 15.23 22.24 -15.70
C LYS A 50 15.29 22.49 -14.19
N VAL A 51 16.25 23.30 -13.76
CA VAL A 51 16.25 23.91 -12.42
C VAL A 51 15.56 25.26 -12.47
N TYR A 52 14.69 25.53 -11.50
CA TYR A 52 14.01 26.81 -11.34
C TYR A 52 13.98 27.24 -9.88
N LYS A 53 13.72 28.53 -9.66
CA LYS A 53 13.58 29.12 -8.33
C LYS A 53 12.10 29.25 -8.00
N ASP A 54 11.69 28.76 -6.83
CA ASP A 54 10.31 28.87 -6.35
C ASP A 54 9.97 30.35 -6.05
N GLN A 55 8.75 30.74 -6.38
CA GLN A 55 8.24 32.08 -6.13
C GLN A 55 7.70 32.24 -4.73
N ASP A 56 7.06 31.19 -4.20
CA ASP A 56 6.45 31.20 -2.88
C ASP A 56 7.53 31.03 -1.80
N ASP A 57 8.63 30.36 -2.15
CA ASP A 57 9.86 30.30 -1.36
C ASP A 57 11.05 30.83 -2.16
N SER A 58 11.31 32.14 -2.04
CA SER A 58 12.44 32.81 -2.71
C SER A 58 13.83 32.26 -2.38
N ASN A 59 13.96 31.28 -1.48
CA ASN A 59 15.21 30.60 -1.20
C ASN A 59 15.24 29.14 -1.71
N ALA A 60 14.13 28.61 -2.22
CA ALA A 60 14.05 27.25 -2.72
C ALA A 60 14.33 27.15 -4.22
N TYR A 61 15.20 26.21 -4.58
CA TYR A 61 15.35 25.78 -5.97
C TYR A 61 14.78 24.38 -6.15
N HIS A 62 14.18 24.15 -7.32
CA HIS A 62 13.54 22.89 -7.67
C HIS A 62 14.12 22.37 -8.98
N LEU A 63 14.32 21.05 -9.06
CA LEU A 63 14.68 20.31 -10.28
C LEU A 63 13.45 19.55 -10.78
N CYS A 64 13.07 19.79 -12.03
CA CYS A 64 12.00 19.03 -12.70
C CYS A 64 12.46 17.63 -13.09
N LEU A 65 11.82 16.60 -12.55
CA LEU A 65 12.11 15.19 -12.85
C LEU A 65 11.18 14.63 -13.92
N SER A 66 9.88 14.96 -13.87
CA SER A 66 8.89 14.63 -14.90
C SER A 66 7.98 15.84 -15.12
N ASP A 67 6.92 15.73 -15.92
CA ASP A 67 5.96 16.83 -16.09
C ASP A 67 5.20 17.19 -14.79
N THR A 68 5.08 16.24 -13.86
CA THR A 68 4.31 16.37 -12.61
C THR A 68 5.16 16.24 -11.34
N VAL A 69 6.43 15.87 -11.46
CA VAL A 69 7.32 15.61 -10.32
C VAL A 69 8.50 16.57 -10.35
N SER A 70 8.72 17.26 -9.24
CA SER A 70 9.93 18.04 -8.97
C SER A 70 10.53 17.68 -7.61
N VAL A 71 11.81 17.99 -7.43
CA VAL A 71 12.49 17.84 -6.14
C VAL A 71 13.11 19.17 -5.74
N LYS A 72 12.90 19.57 -4.48
CA LYS A 72 13.60 20.72 -3.89
C LYS A 72 15.08 20.36 -3.74
N VAL A 73 15.93 21.06 -4.47
CA VAL A 73 17.38 20.79 -4.58
C VAL A 73 18.05 20.97 -3.23
N ASP A 74 17.59 21.93 -2.43
CA ASP A 74 18.19 22.24 -1.13
C ASP A 74 17.90 21.18 -0.06
N ASP A 75 16.87 20.35 -0.27
CA ASP A 75 16.48 19.27 0.66
C ASP A 75 17.28 17.97 0.43
N VAL A 76 18.08 17.91 -0.65
CA VAL A 76 18.77 16.70 -1.07
C VAL A 76 20.26 16.95 -1.25
N THR A 77 21.08 16.22 -0.51
CA THR A 77 22.53 16.21 -0.70
C THR A 77 22.97 14.81 -1.15
N ASP A 78 23.71 14.76 -2.25
CA ASP A 78 24.30 13.53 -2.81
C ASP A 78 23.29 12.48 -3.34
N ALA A 79 22.12 12.91 -3.81
CA ALA A 79 21.08 12.03 -4.33
C ALA A 79 21.17 11.77 -5.85
N ASN A 80 20.59 10.66 -6.30
CA ASN A 80 20.39 10.39 -7.73
C ASN A 80 18.89 10.32 -8.05
N PHE A 81 18.51 10.87 -9.20
CA PHE A 81 17.14 10.89 -9.67
C PHE A 81 17.06 10.41 -11.11
N ILE A 82 16.02 9.67 -11.45
CA ILE A 82 15.70 9.37 -12.84
C ILE A 82 14.74 10.45 -13.33
N THR A 83 15.08 11.08 -14.44
CA THR A 83 14.14 11.94 -15.17
C THR A 83 13.16 11.09 -15.97
N GLY A 84 11.87 11.42 -15.90
CA GLY A 84 10.82 10.76 -16.65
C GLY A 84 10.87 11.05 -18.16
N SER A 85 9.89 10.50 -18.87
CA SER A 85 9.69 10.73 -20.30
C SER A 85 9.13 12.12 -20.58
N GLY A 86 9.65 12.81 -21.59
CA GLY A 86 9.08 14.06 -22.07
C GLY A 86 10.07 14.91 -22.85
N ILE A 87 9.72 16.18 -23.08
CA ILE A 87 10.60 17.13 -23.74
C ILE A 87 11.61 17.62 -22.71
N SER A 88 12.88 17.23 -22.91
CA SER A 88 13.97 17.73 -22.08
C SER A 88 14.19 19.22 -22.31
N SER A 89 14.53 19.93 -21.24
CA SER A 89 15.07 21.28 -21.37
C SER A 89 16.27 21.34 -22.33
N GLU A 90 16.49 22.49 -22.95
CA GLU A 90 17.61 22.68 -23.89
C GLU A 90 18.98 22.34 -23.29
N LEU A 91 19.13 22.50 -21.97
CA LEU A 91 20.40 22.31 -21.30
C LEU A 91 20.83 20.84 -21.35
N PHE A 92 19.94 19.94 -20.96
CA PHE A 92 20.21 18.52 -21.06
C PHE A 92 19.53 17.97 -22.32
N GLN A 93 20.16 18.14 -23.49
CA GLN A 93 19.66 17.47 -24.69
C GLN A 93 19.62 15.96 -24.45
N ASN A 94 18.44 15.35 -24.59
CA ASN A 94 18.19 13.95 -24.23
C ASN A 94 18.32 13.64 -22.72
N ALA A 95 18.05 14.62 -21.83
CA ALA A 95 17.93 14.37 -20.38
C ALA A 95 16.81 13.42 -20.05
N ALA A 96 15.73 13.39 -20.84
CA ALA A 96 14.62 12.51 -20.56
C ALA A 96 15.15 11.10 -20.40
N ASN A 97 14.65 10.39 -19.40
CA ASN A 97 15.02 8.99 -19.16
C ASN A 97 16.50 8.78 -18.79
N LYS A 98 17.14 9.73 -18.08
CA LYS A 98 18.55 9.65 -17.64
C LYS A 98 18.65 9.69 -16.12
N LEU A 99 19.78 9.21 -15.60
CA LEU A 99 20.11 9.35 -14.19
C LEU A 99 20.82 10.69 -13.95
N ILE A 100 20.21 11.58 -13.19
CA ILE A 100 20.78 12.85 -12.75
C ILE A 100 21.36 12.67 -11.34
N LYS A 101 22.59 13.15 -11.13
CA LYS A 101 23.21 13.29 -9.82
C LYS A 101 23.01 14.72 -9.32
N VAL A 102 22.56 14.86 -8.08
CA VAL A 102 22.45 16.12 -7.35
C VAL A 102 23.39 16.08 -6.16
N THR A 103 24.34 17.00 -6.11
CA THR A 103 25.25 17.22 -4.98
C THR A 103 24.97 18.58 -4.36
N ALA A 104 25.68 18.93 -3.29
CA ALA A 104 25.57 20.25 -2.67
C ALA A 104 25.85 21.40 -3.65
N ASP A 105 26.74 21.17 -4.62
CA ASP A 105 27.24 22.22 -5.51
C ASP A 105 26.90 22.01 -6.99
N PHE A 106 26.47 20.80 -7.40
CA PHE A 106 26.33 20.44 -8.81
C PHE A 106 25.10 19.58 -9.09
N ILE A 107 24.50 19.78 -10.27
CA ILE A 107 23.47 18.91 -10.84
C ILE A 107 23.90 18.51 -12.25
N TYR A 108 24.02 17.22 -12.54
CA TYR A 108 24.50 16.74 -13.84
C TYR A 108 24.00 15.34 -14.16
N VAL A 109 24.02 14.95 -15.43
CA VAL A 109 23.74 13.56 -15.83
C VAL A 109 24.91 12.69 -15.38
N ASN A 110 24.64 11.64 -14.59
CA ASN A 110 25.65 10.75 -14.05
C ASN A 110 26.26 9.88 -15.17
N PRO A 111 27.52 10.13 -15.59
CA PRO A 111 28.09 9.46 -16.77
C PRO A 111 28.64 8.07 -16.45
N THR A 112 28.84 7.72 -15.18
CA THR A 112 29.47 6.45 -14.78
C THR A 112 28.48 5.37 -14.38
N PHE A 113 27.19 5.70 -14.28
CA PHE A 113 26.18 4.70 -13.99
C PHE A 113 25.91 3.82 -15.21
N SER A 114 26.19 2.52 -15.08
CA SER A 114 25.85 1.52 -16.08
C SER A 114 24.66 0.69 -15.60
N ALA A 115 23.50 0.90 -16.24
CA ALA A 115 22.28 0.16 -15.96
C ALA A 115 22.24 -1.15 -16.76
N GLU A 116 21.60 -2.18 -16.20
CA GLU A 116 21.44 -3.49 -16.82
C GLU A 116 20.18 -3.49 -17.70
N ASN A 117 20.31 -3.98 -18.94
CA ASN A 117 19.20 -4.00 -19.89
C ASN A 117 18.00 -4.76 -19.33
N SER A 118 16.81 -4.17 -19.49
CA SER A 118 15.52 -4.71 -19.07
C SER A 118 15.33 -4.92 -17.57
N LYS A 119 16.26 -4.45 -16.72
CA LYS A 119 16.04 -4.46 -15.27
C LYS A 119 15.17 -3.30 -14.80
N LEU A 120 14.43 -3.57 -13.74
CA LEU A 120 13.66 -2.58 -13.00
C LEU A 120 14.53 -1.88 -11.96
N TYR A 121 14.31 -0.57 -11.85
CA TYR A 121 14.95 0.33 -10.92
C TYR A 121 13.88 1.14 -10.20
N PHE A 122 14.06 1.31 -8.88
CA PHE A 122 13.22 2.19 -8.09
C PHE A 122 14.00 3.46 -7.80
N ASN A 123 13.39 4.61 -8.05
CA ASN A 123 13.94 5.89 -7.68
C ASN A 123 13.08 6.53 -6.59
N LYS A 124 13.70 6.84 -5.44
CA LYS A 124 13.03 7.51 -4.34
C LYS A 124 13.06 9.02 -4.54
N VAL A 125 11.89 9.65 -4.54
CA VAL A 125 11.72 11.11 -4.56
C VAL A 125 10.89 11.49 -3.35
N ALA A 126 11.50 12.18 -2.39
CA ALA A 126 10.91 12.44 -1.08
C ALA A 126 10.42 11.14 -0.40
N SER A 127 9.11 10.99 -0.16
CA SER A 127 8.49 9.79 0.43
C SER A 127 8.01 8.76 -0.60
N ASP A 128 8.01 9.11 -1.88
CA ASP A 128 7.43 8.28 -2.94
C ASP A 128 8.51 7.55 -3.73
N PHE A 129 8.12 6.45 -4.35
CA PHE A 129 8.99 5.59 -5.14
C PHE A 129 8.41 5.42 -6.54
N TYR A 130 9.25 5.63 -7.54
CA TYR A 130 8.88 5.54 -8.94
C TYR A 130 9.65 4.40 -9.60
N VAL A 131 8.96 3.60 -10.42
CA VAL A 131 9.54 2.43 -11.08
C VAL A 131 9.93 2.76 -12.51
N TYR A 132 11.13 2.33 -12.89
CA TYR A 132 11.67 2.52 -14.23
C TYR A 132 12.31 1.24 -14.74
N LYS A 133 12.11 0.96 -16.03
CA LYS A 133 12.82 -0.08 -16.76
C LYS A 133 13.92 0.53 -17.60
N TYR A 134 15.15 0.02 -17.48
CA TYR A 134 16.23 0.47 -18.36
C TYR A 134 16.22 -0.26 -19.70
N LEU A 135 16.32 0.49 -20.80
CA LEU A 135 16.40 -0.02 -22.17
C LEU A 135 17.76 0.34 -22.77
N GLU A 136 18.59 -0.68 -23.01
CA GLU A 136 19.93 -0.51 -23.58
C GLU A 136 19.90 0.05 -25.01
N SER A 137 18.92 -0.34 -25.83
CA SER A 137 18.78 0.13 -27.22
C SER A 137 18.66 1.64 -27.36
N SER A 138 18.15 2.32 -26.32
CA SER A 138 17.97 3.76 -26.27
C SER A 138 18.81 4.43 -25.17
N HIS A 139 19.59 3.64 -24.41
CA HIS A 139 20.30 4.07 -23.21
C HIS A 139 19.41 4.92 -22.28
N ALA A 140 18.20 4.45 -21.98
CA ALA A 140 17.14 5.26 -21.37
C ALA A 140 16.32 4.47 -20.34
N PHE A 141 15.90 5.13 -19.27
CA PHE A 141 14.91 4.66 -18.29
C PHE A 141 13.48 4.98 -18.73
N VAL A 142 12.64 3.99 -18.95
CA VAL A 142 11.23 4.19 -19.26
C VAL A 142 10.41 3.95 -18.00
N SER A 143 9.44 4.82 -17.70
CA SER A 143 8.51 4.59 -16.59
C SER A 143 7.81 3.25 -16.77
N ASP A 144 7.69 2.50 -15.68
CA ASP A 144 7.07 1.19 -15.67
C ASP A 144 5.94 1.17 -14.63
N ASN A 145 4.79 0.61 -15.00
CA ASN A 145 3.58 0.61 -14.18
C ASN A 145 3.32 -0.75 -13.51
N THR A 146 4.39 -1.49 -13.24
CA THR A 146 4.31 -2.80 -12.61
C THR A 146 3.62 -2.70 -11.25
N SER A 147 2.66 -3.60 -11.02
CA SER A 147 2.00 -3.81 -9.73
C SER A 147 2.42 -5.16 -9.14
N GLY A 148 2.50 -5.24 -7.81
CA GLY A 148 2.90 -6.43 -7.08
C GLY A 148 3.94 -6.17 -5.99
N ILE A 149 4.47 -7.25 -5.42
CA ILE A 149 5.43 -7.20 -4.33
C ILE A 149 6.82 -7.59 -4.85
N PHE A 150 7.80 -6.71 -4.61
CA PHE A 150 9.13 -6.83 -5.19
C PHE A 150 10.24 -6.59 -4.18
N VAL A 151 11.37 -7.26 -4.39
CA VAL A 151 12.56 -7.13 -3.56
C VAL A 151 13.61 -6.35 -4.34
N TYR A 152 14.08 -5.27 -3.73
CA TYR A 152 15.10 -4.39 -4.29
C TYR A 152 16.28 -4.31 -3.35
N GLN A 153 17.41 -3.83 -3.84
CA GLN A 153 18.60 -3.54 -3.05
C GLN A 153 19.13 -2.15 -3.36
N THR A 154 19.77 -1.51 -2.39
CA THR A 154 20.54 -0.28 -2.67
C THR A 154 21.68 -0.60 -3.65
N ILE A 155 22.04 0.40 -4.44
CA ILE A 155 23.22 0.36 -5.30
C ILE A 155 24.34 1.14 -4.61
N ASP A 156 25.49 0.51 -4.44
CA ASP A 156 26.65 1.13 -3.80
C ASP A 156 27.05 2.42 -4.52
N GLY A 157 27.23 3.50 -3.75
CA GLY A 157 27.58 4.82 -4.28
C GLY A 157 26.45 5.57 -5.01
N VAL A 158 25.24 5.00 -5.12
CA VAL A 158 24.12 5.60 -5.85
C VAL A 158 22.90 5.78 -4.92
N ALA A 159 22.97 6.79 -4.05
CA ALA A 159 21.89 7.09 -3.11
C ALA A 159 20.57 7.41 -3.85
N GLY A 160 19.46 6.93 -3.30
CA GLY A 160 18.10 7.13 -3.83
C GLY A 160 17.72 6.22 -5.00
N LEU A 161 18.62 5.32 -5.43
CA LEU A 161 18.36 4.36 -6.50
C LEU A 161 18.49 2.93 -5.98
N TYR A 162 17.52 2.09 -6.36
CA TYR A 162 17.49 0.68 -6.00
C TYR A 162 17.36 -0.16 -7.26
N LYS A 163 17.96 -1.35 -7.25
CA LYS A 163 17.84 -2.34 -8.34
C LYS A 163 17.15 -3.60 -7.86
N GLU A 164 16.43 -4.25 -8.75
CA GLU A 164 15.73 -5.50 -8.45
C GLU A 164 16.71 -6.59 -8.01
N VAL A 165 16.34 -7.32 -6.96
CA VAL A 165 17.04 -8.50 -6.44
C VAL A 165 16.60 -9.72 -7.25
N ASN A 166 17.54 -10.38 -7.92
CA ASN A 166 17.25 -11.63 -8.60
C ASN A 166 17.08 -12.77 -7.58
N LEU A 167 15.84 -13.05 -7.18
CA LEU A 167 15.56 -14.12 -6.21
C LEU A 167 15.94 -15.52 -6.70
N ALA A 168 16.14 -15.75 -8.01
CA ALA A 168 16.63 -17.04 -8.52
C ALA A 168 18.13 -17.26 -8.25
N ASN A 169 18.87 -16.20 -7.93
CA ASN A 169 20.25 -16.29 -7.49
C ASN A 169 20.58 -15.18 -6.49
N PRO A 170 20.11 -15.29 -5.23
CA PRO A 170 20.28 -14.26 -4.21
C PRO A 170 21.74 -13.99 -3.84
N SER A 171 22.64 -14.97 -4.05
CA SER A 171 24.07 -14.83 -3.78
C SER A 171 24.75 -13.76 -4.65
N LEU A 172 24.13 -13.38 -5.77
CA LEU A 172 24.60 -12.31 -6.65
C LEU A 172 24.13 -10.90 -6.23
N ASN A 173 23.27 -10.80 -5.21
CA ASN A 173 22.52 -9.58 -4.91
C ASN A 173 23.08 -8.77 -3.72
N GLY A 174 24.41 -8.77 -3.56
CA GLY A 174 25.07 -8.08 -2.45
C GLY A 174 24.63 -8.58 -1.07
N ALA A 175 24.77 -7.74 -0.04
CA ALA A 175 24.37 -8.09 1.32
C ALA A 175 22.86 -7.92 1.53
N VAL A 176 22.20 -8.90 2.16
CA VAL A 176 20.76 -8.85 2.48
C VAL A 176 20.36 -7.62 3.33
N THR A 177 21.31 -7.05 4.08
CA THR A 177 21.16 -5.83 4.88
C THR A 177 20.87 -4.57 4.06
N THR A 178 20.96 -4.65 2.73
CA THR A 178 20.59 -3.56 1.82
C THR A 178 19.26 -3.79 1.11
N TRP A 179 18.60 -4.92 1.36
CA TRP A 179 17.37 -5.27 0.68
C TRP A 179 16.17 -4.50 1.24
N ILE A 180 15.21 -4.21 0.36
CA ILE A 180 13.96 -3.51 0.69
C ILE A 180 12.84 -4.23 -0.04
N LEU A 181 11.73 -4.45 0.66
CA LEU A 181 10.50 -4.99 0.09
C LEU A 181 9.58 -3.82 -0.28
N PHE A 182 9.00 -3.86 -1.47
CA PHE A 182 8.02 -2.87 -1.92
C PHE A 182 6.71 -3.57 -2.29
N ASP A 183 5.59 -2.95 -1.97
CA ASP A 183 4.25 -3.29 -2.46
C ASP A 183 3.77 -2.15 -3.37
N CYS A 184 3.51 -2.46 -4.63
CA CYS A 184 3.20 -1.50 -5.68
C CYS A 184 1.78 -1.71 -6.21
N ILE A 185 0.99 -0.64 -6.19
CA ILE A 185 -0.40 -0.62 -6.67
C ILE A 185 -0.54 0.58 -7.62
N GLU A 186 -0.78 0.32 -8.91
CA GLU A 186 -1.07 1.36 -9.91
C GLU A 186 -0.11 2.58 -9.84
N ASP A 187 1.20 2.32 -9.88
CA ASP A 187 2.30 3.30 -9.81
C ASP A 187 2.63 3.85 -8.40
N ASP A 188 1.81 3.59 -7.38
CA ASP A 188 2.14 3.93 -6.00
C ASP A 188 2.83 2.75 -5.30
N CYS A 189 4.15 2.85 -5.19
CA CYS A 189 4.96 1.88 -4.49
C CYS A 189 5.27 2.34 -3.07
N LYS A 190 4.91 1.52 -2.07
CA LYS A 190 5.24 1.76 -0.66
C LYS A 190 6.14 0.67 -0.13
N GLN A 191 6.98 1.05 0.85
CA GLN A 191 7.82 0.08 1.52
C GLN A 191 6.95 -0.91 2.31
N ALA A 192 7.24 -2.19 2.13
CA ALA A 192 6.62 -3.29 2.82
C ALA A 192 7.66 -4.03 3.68
N TYR A 193 7.17 -4.96 4.50
CA TYR A 193 7.95 -5.68 5.48
C TYR A 193 7.48 -7.12 5.57
N GLY A 194 8.37 -8.06 5.82
CA GLY A 194 7.96 -9.46 5.89
C GLY A 194 9.03 -10.50 5.65
N TYR A 195 8.59 -11.62 5.08
CA TYR A 195 9.44 -12.73 4.71
C TYR A 195 9.55 -12.85 3.20
N VAL A 196 10.76 -13.17 2.73
CA VAL A 196 11.07 -13.37 1.31
C VAL A 196 11.68 -14.75 1.13
N LYS A 197 11.23 -15.48 0.10
CA LYS A 197 11.73 -16.80 -0.29
C LYS A 197 12.50 -16.72 -1.61
N SER A 198 13.72 -17.26 -1.65
CA SER A 198 14.49 -17.39 -2.90
C SER A 198 13.85 -18.40 -3.85
N LYS A 199 14.14 -18.27 -5.14
CA LYS A 199 13.68 -19.14 -6.24
C LYS A 199 14.72 -20.21 -6.61
N GLU A 200 15.71 -20.45 -5.76
CA GLU A 200 16.68 -21.53 -5.91
C GLU A 200 16.03 -22.90 -5.67
N ALA A 201 16.68 -23.98 -6.12
CA ALA A 201 16.17 -25.35 -5.91
C ALA A 201 16.03 -25.72 -4.43
N SER A 202 16.94 -25.21 -3.59
CA SER A 202 16.85 -25.26 -2.13
C SER A 202 16.53 -23.84 -1.64
N PRO A 203 15.25 -23.49 -1.43
CA PRO A 203 14.87 -22.13 -1.14
C PRO A 203 15.44 -21.69 0.20
N LYS A 204 15.99 -20.47 0.20
CA LYS A 204 16.38 -19.73 1.39
C LYS A 204 15.28 -18.75 1.74
N TYR A 205 15.18 -18.42 3.02
CA TYR A 205 14.21 -17.46 3.53
C TYR A 205 14.94 -16.27 4.13
N TYR A 206 14.36 -15.08 3.99
CA TYR A 206 14.92 -13.84 4.50
C TYR A 206 13.87 -13.10 5.33
N TYR A 207 14.33 -12.50 6.41
CA TYR A 207 13.56 -11.69 7.35
C TYR A 207 13.87 -10.22 7.06
N LEU A 208 12.86 -9.45 6.64
CA LEU A 208 12.96 -8.02 6.32
C LEU A 208 12.00 -7.26 7.26
N PRO A 209 12.46 -6.87 8.46
CA PRO A 209 11.59 -6.31 9.50
C PRO A 209 11.23 -4.84 9.31
N TYR A 210 10.14 -4.46 9.96
CA TYR A 210 9.69 -3.07 10.10
C TYR A 210 10.73 -2.14 10.75
N ASP A 211 11.56 -2.65 11.66
CA ASP A 211 12.51 -1.84 12.43
C ASP A 211 13.78 -1.41 11.65
N GLY A 212 13.88 -1.74 10.36
CA GLY A 212 14.84 -1.18 9.42
C GLY A 212 15.73 -2.21 8.73
N VAL A 213 16.26 -1.81 7.56
CA VAL A 213 17.01 -2.68 6.63
C VAL A 213 18.28 -3.29 7.23
N ALA A 214 18.89 -2.61 8.20
CA ALA A 214 20.10 -3.10 8.88
C ALA A 214 19.86 -4.42 9.65
N ASN A 215 18.60 -4.71 9.98
CA ASN A 215 18.20 -5.92 10.69
C ASN A 215 17.76 -7.04 9.74
N ASN A 216 17.84 -6.83 8.43
CA ASN A 216 17.56 -7.89 7.47
C ASN A 216 18.55 -9.04 7.64
N LYS A 217 18.05 -10.27 7.54
CA LYS A 217 18.89 -11.47 7.69
C LYS A 217 18.33 -12.67 6.95
N GLU A 218 19.22 -13.58 6.55
CA GLU A 218 18.82 -14.93 6.14
C GLU A 218 18.29 -15.69 7.38
N VAL A 219 17.19 -16.41 7.21
CA VAL A 219 16.56 -17.22 8.24
C VAL A 219 17.26 -18.61 8.23
N GLY A 220 18.42 -18.69 8.88
CA GLY A 220 19.22 -19.91 9.08
C GLY A 220 20.45 -19.57 9.94
N SER A 221 20.87 -20.30 10.96
CA SER A 221 20.81 -21.73 11.26
C SER A 221 20.51 -21.95 12.76
N THR A 222 19.37 -22.59 13.09
CA THR A 222 18.89 -23.00 14.44
C THR A 222 18.58 -21.93 15.52
N PRO A 223 17.38 -22.00 16.15
CA PRO A 223 16.05 -22.06 15.55
C PRO A 223 15.42 -20.64 15.59
N ALA A 224 15.42 -19.95 14.45
CA ALA A 224 14.49 -18.82 14.24
C ALA A 224 13.10 -19.29 13.77
N PHE A 225 12.95 -20.61 13.60
CA PHE A 225 11.70 -21.27 13.25
C PHE A 225 11.02 -21.72 14.55
N SER A 226 9.85 -21.16 14.81
CA SER A 226 8.99 -21.64 15.88
C SER A 226 8.26 -22.90 15.41
N ASP A 227 7.77 -23.72 16.35
CA ASP A 227 6.69 -24.63 16.04
C ASP A 227 5.38 -23.84 16.00
N CYS A 228 4.54 -24.09 15.00
CA CYS A 228 3.18 -23.52 14.92
C CYS A 228 2.25 -24.26 15.89
N GLY A 229 2.63 -24.30 17.17
CA GLY A 229 1.95 -25.05 18.22
C GLY A 229 1.36 -24.15 19.32
N SER A 230 1.73 -22.87 19.35
CA SER A 230 1.20 -21.89 20.31
C SER A 230 0.81 -20.57 19.65
N ALA A 231 -0.02 -19.80 20.34
CA ALA A 231 -0.42 -18.48 19.90
C ALA A 231 0.74 -17.47 19.78
N ASP A 232 1.86 -17.72 20.47
CA ASP A 232 3.06 -16.88 20.43
C ASP A 232 3.81 -17.00 19.11
N ALA A 233 3.56 -18.07 18.34
CA ALA A 233 4.13 -18.27 17.01
C ALA A 233 3.42 -17.47 15.91
N ASN A 234 2.33 -16.77 16.23
CA ASN A 234 1.51 -16.06 15.24
C ASN A 234 2.33 -15.00 14.49
N GLY A 235 2.34 -15.09 13.16
CA GLY A 235 3.11 -14.21 12.28
C GLY A 235 4.58 -14.58 12.12
N LEU A 236 5.04 -15.69 12.72
CA LEU A 236 6.40 -16.21 12.52
C LEU A 236 6.45 -17.17 11.32
N LEU A 237 7.63 -17.26 10.71
CA LEU A 237 7.93 -18.25 9.69
C LEU A 237 8.35 -19.58 10.34
N MET A 238 7.87 -20.68 9.78
CA MET A 238 8.13 -22.06 10.20
C MET A 238 9.28 -22.66 9.38
N SER A 239 9.84 -23.78 9.86
CA SER A 239 11.01 -24.43 9.24
C SER A 239 10.76 -24.96 7.83
N ASP A 240 9.50 -25.22 7.48
CA ASP A 240 9.03 -25.58 6.15
C ASP A 240 8.76 -24.36 5.25
N GLY A 241 8.98 -23.14 5.75
CA GLY A 241 8.73 -21.89 5.04
C GLY A 241 7.28 -21.42 5.07
N SER A 242 6.41 -22.06 5.85
CA SER A 242 5.04 -21.62 6.06
C SER A 242 4.95 -20.48 7.08
N LEU A 243 3.96 -19.60 6.92
CA LEU A 243 3.56 -18.62 7.92
C LEU A 243 2.65 -19.30 8.94
N CYS A 244 2.91 -19.08 10.22
CA CYS A 244 2.01 -19.50 11.28
C CYS A 244 0.93 -18.44 11.52
N VAL A 245 -0.33 -18.83 11.43
CA VAL A 245 -1.49 -17.94 11.59
C VAL A 245 -2.44 -18.51 12.63
N VAL A 246 -2.85 -17.65 13.57
CA VAL A 246 -3.83 -17.95 14.62
C VAL A 246 -5.04 -17.07 14.35
N GLY A 247 -6.03 -17.65 13.66
CA GLY A 247 -7.25 -16.94 13.27
C GLY A 247 -8.33 -17.02 14.35
N ASP A 248 -9.28 -17.93 14.14
CA ASP A 248 -10.57 -18.04 14.85
C ASP A 248 -10.57 -19.07 16.00
N GLY A 249 -9.42 -19.69 16.29
CA GLY A 249 -9.26 -20.70 17.34
C GLY A 249 -7.87 -20.69 17.98
N SER A 250 -7.72 -21.40 19.10
CA SER A 250 -6.43 -21.53 19.79
C SER A 250 -5.40 -22.39 19.04
N THR A 251 -5.81 -23.06 17.96
CA THR A 251 -4.93 -23.95 17.18
C THR A 251 -4.33 -23.17 16.02
N PRO A 252 -3.00 -22.93 16.04
CA PRO A 252 -2.33 -22.26 14.93
C PRO A 252 -2.35 -23.12 13.66
N ILE A 253 -2.43 -22.46 12.50
CA ILE A 253 -2.45 -23.10 11.18
C ILE A 253 -1.27 -22.58 10.37
N LYS A 254 -0.68 -23.48 9.57
CA LYS A 254 0.42 -23.18 8.67
C LYS A 254 -0.10 -22.86 7.27
N TYR A 255 0.34 -21.74 6.72
CA TYR A 255 0.05 -21.37 5.34
C TYR A 255 1.34 -21.22 4.55
N THR A 256 1.40 -21.84 3.37
CA THR A 256 2.54 -21.67 2.46
C THR A 256 2.41 -20.39 1.65
N MET A 257 3.53 -19.85 1.18
CA MET A 257 3.53 -18.72 0.25
C MET A 257 2.75 -19.09 -1.02
N GLY A 258 1.75 -18.28 -1.37
CA GLY A 258 0.84 -18.50 -2.49
C GLY A 258 0.35 -17.19 -3.09
N ASP A 259 0.18 -17.16 -4.41
CA ASP A 259 -0.21 -15.95 -5.12
C ASP A 259 -1.65 -15.53 -4.81
N GLY A 260 -1.83 -14.27 -4.42
CA GLY A 260 -3.14 -13.66 -4.18
C GLY A 260 -3.81 -14.10 -2.88
N GLU A 261 -3.08 -14.79 -1.99
CA GLU A 261 -3.60 -15.14 -0.67
C GLU A 261 -3.40 -13.98 0.31
N VAL A 262 -4.39 -13.78 1.17
CA VAL A 262 -4.38 -12.75 2.19
C VAL A 262 -4.66 -13.37 3.55
N PHE A 263 -3.98 -12.86 4.57
CA PHE A 263 -4.13 -13.28 5.95
C PHE A 263 -4.34 -12.09 6.88
N VAL A 264 -5.08 -12.32 7.96
CA VAL A 264 -5.11 -11.45 9.13
C VAL A 264 -4.33 -12.10 10.25
N VAL A 265 -3.33 -11.39 10.74
CA VAL A 265 -2.39 -11.90 11.74
C VAL A 265 -2.35 -10.94 12.92
N ASP A 266 -2.74 -11.39 14.11
CA ASP A 266 -2.47 -10.66 15.36
C ASP A 266 -0.98 -10.80 15.72
N VAL A 267 -0.20 -9.83 15.27
CA VAL A 267 1.26 -9.90 15.24
C VAL A 267 1.84 -9.84 16.65
N LYS A 268 2.66 -10.84 16.99
CA LYS A 268 3.43 -10.93 18.24
C LYS A 268 4.88 -10.48 18.05
N THR A 269 5.56 -10.27 19.17
CA THR A 269 6.99 -9.89 19.20
C THR A 269 7.84 -10.88 18.41
N GLY A 270 8.78 -10.38 17.60
CA GLY A 270 9.68 -11.20 16.79
C GLY A 270 9.23 -11.43 15.34
N SER A 271 8.00 -11.04 15.00
CA SER A 271 7.51 -10.98 13.62
C SER A 271 8.07 -9.76 12.87
N PRO A 272 8.28 -9.85 11.55
CA PRO A 272 8.75 -8.72 10.73
C PRO A 272 7.68 -7.64 10.50
N PHE A 273 6.39 -7.93 10.74
CA PHE A 273 5.24 -7.12 10.29
C PHE A 273 4.87 -5.92 11.19
N ALA A 274 5.85 -5.32 11.86
CA ALA A 274 5.69 -4.27 12.88
C ALA A 274 5.06 -4.74 14.21
N ALA A 275 5.33 -4.00 15.30
CA ALA A 275 4.93 -4.42 16.64
C ALA A 275 3.44 -4.16 16.92
N SER A 276 2.72 -5.23 17.28
CA SER A 276 1.35 -5.30 17.81
C SER A 276 0.19 -4.98 16.86
N GLY A 277 -0.94 -5.62 17.14
CA GLY A 277 -2.20 -5.44 16.42
C GLY A 277 -2.38 -6.43 15.27
N ILE A 278 -3.57 -6.40 14.69
CA ILE A 278 -3.96 -7.30 13.61
C ILE A 278 -3.59 -6.66 12.28
N LYS A 279 -2.78 -7.37 11.49
CA LYS A 279 -2.22 -6.88 10.23
C LYS A 279 -2.81 -7.63 9.06
N TYR A 280 -3.03 -6.90 7.97
CA TYR A 280 -3.38 -7.42 6.65
C TYR A 280 -2.10 -7.86 5.93
N ILE A 281 -1.88 -9.18 5.84
CA ILE A 281 -0.67 -9.77 5.27
C ILE A 281 -1.01 -10.33 3.89
N LYS A 282 -0.38 -9.79 2.84
CA LYS A 282 -0.46 -10.31 1.49
C LYS A 282 0.57 -11.42 1.27
N SER A 283 0.25 -12.37 0.41
CA SER A 283 1.18 -13.40 -0.02
C SER A 283 1.33 -13.45 -1.54
N THR A 284 2.55 -13.74 -1.94
CA THR A 284 2.90 -14.17 -3.29
C THR A 284 3.56 -15.54 -3.20
N GLY A 285 3.89 -16.17 -4.32
CA GLY A 285 4.70 -17.39 -4.37
C GLY A 285 6.09 -17.24 -3.73
N ASN A 286 6.53 -16.01 -3.42
CA ASN A 286 7.84 -15.73 -2.83
C ASN A 286 7.80 -14.84 -1.58
N THR A 287 6.65 -14.34 -1.14
CA THR A 287 6.60 -13.40 -0.03
C THR A 287 5.39 -13.62 0.88
N PHE A 288 5.59 -13.24 2.15
CA PHE A 288 4.54 -12.78 3.03
C PHE A 288 4.88 -11.34 3.38
N SER A 289 3.96 -10.40 3.17
CA SER A 289 4.26 -8.98 3.28
C SER A 289 3.14 -8.18 3.94
N PHE A 290 3.55 -7.27 4.81
CA PHE A 290 2.72 -6.20 5.36
C PHE A 290 3.16 -4.87 4.73
N SER A 291 2.20 -4.05 4.30
CA SER A 291 2.42 -2.68 3.84
C SER A 291 1.62 -1.73 4.72
N GLU A 292 2.19 -0.56 5.03
CA GLU A 292 1.50 0.52 5.73
C GLU A 292 0.53 1.29 4.83
N VAL A 293 0.38 0.85 3.58
CA VAL A 293 -0.66 1.30 2.65
C VAL A 293 -1.16 0.10 1.88
N ILE A 294 -2.45 -0.21 2.02
CA ILE A 294 -3.13 -1.24 1.21
C ILE A 294 -3.97 -0.59 0.10
N ALA A 295 -4.35 -1.39 -0.89
CA ALA A 295 -5.14 -0.93 -2.03
C ALA A 295 -6.53 -0.47 -1.58
N LYS A 296 -7.18 0.39 -2.37
CA LYS A 296 -8.47 0.97 -1.97
C LYS A 296 -9.56 -0.10 -1.81
N GLU A 297 -9.50 -1.13 -2.63
CA GLU A 297 -10.33 -2.33 -2.62
C GLU A 297 -10.07 -3.26 -1.43
N ASP A 298 -8.89 -3.14 -0.79
CA ASP A 298 -8.51 -3.89 0.42
C ASP A 298 -8.93 -3.14 1.71
N ILE A 299 -9.59 -1.98 1.58
CA ILE A 299 -10.09 -1.19 2.71
C ILE A 299 -11.53 -1.56 3.02
N GLY A 300 -11.83 -1.78 4.30
CA GLY A 300 -13.18 -2.02 4.80
C GLY A 300 -13.37 -3.45 5.29
N LEU A 301 -14.57 -4.01 5.06
CA LEU A 301 -14.96 -5.31 5.58
C LEU A 301 -14.41 -6.47 4.74
N HIS A 302 -13.70 -7.38 5.40
CA HIS A 302 -13.16 -8.60 4.81
C HIS A 302 -13.52 -9.82 5.67
N LEU A 303 -13.87 -10.91 5.00
CA LEU A 303 -14.28 -12.17 5.62
C LEU A 303 -13.11 -13.15 5.64
N PHE A 304 -12.89 -13.77 6.79
CA PHE A 304 -11.81 -14.73 6.98
C PHE A 304 -12.34 -16.03 7.56
N THR A 305 -11.61 -17.11 7.30
CA THR A 305 -11.71 -18.35 8.07
C THR A 305 -10.32 -18.78 8.47
N SER A 306 -10.11 -19.07 9.75
CA SER A 306 -8.79 -19.47 10.24
C SER A 306 -7.66 -18.49 9.88
N GLY A 307 -8.00 -17.20 9.81
CA GLY A 307 -7.08 -16.10 9.54
C GLY A 307 -6.72 -15.94 8.07
N LYS A 308 -7.26 -16.76 7.16
CA LYS A 308 -7.12 -16.61 5.70
C LYS A 308 -8.37 -15.99 5.10
N GLU A 309 -8.21 -15.03 4.20
CA GLU A 309 -9.32 -14.35 3.55
C GLU A 309 -10.10 -15.32 2.64
N ILE A 310 -11.43 -15.22 2.68
CA ILE A 310 -12.32 -15.98 1.81
C ILE A 310 -13.42 -15.07 1.26
N SER A 311 -13.89 -15.40 0.07
CA SER A 311 -15.14 -14.84 -0.46
C SER A 311 -16.35 -15.55 0.16
N SER A 312 -17.47 -14.85 0.36
CA SER A 312 -18.66 -15.43 1.00
C SER A 312 -19.22 -16.65 0.26
N ASN A 313 -18.99 -16.78 -1.05
CA ASN A 313 -19.37 -17.96 -1.83
C ASN A 313 -18.54 -19.22 -1.52
N LYS A 314 -17.48 -19.10 -0.71
CA LYS A 314 -16.66 -20.22 -0.20
C LYS A 314 -17.09 -20.69 1.18
N ILE A 315 -18.15 -20.12 1.76
CA ILE A 315 -18.72 -20.60 3.02
C ILE A 315 -19.39 -21.97 2.78
N ASP A 316 -19.00 -22.97 3.57
CA ASP A 316 -19.50 -24.35 3.51
C ASP A 316 -19.68 -24.94 4.92
N ASP A 317 -20.08 -26.22 5.00
CA ASP A 317 -20.30 -26.91 6.28
C ASP A 317 -19.01 -27.10 7.11
N ASN A 318 -17.82 -26.97 6.51
CA ASN A 318 -16.55 -27.14 7.20
C ASN A 318 -16.05 -25.84 7.86
N ASN A 319 -16.47 -24.69 7.34
CA ASN A 319 -15.98 -23.38 7.79
C ASN A 319 -17.05 -22.40 8.32
N LYS A 320 -18.35 -22.71 8.19
CA LYS A 320 -19.43 -21.81 8.62
C LYS A 320 -19.45 -21.44 10.11
N THR A 321 -18.78 -22.21 10.95
CA THR A 321 -18.62 -21.93 12.41
C THR A 321 -17.30 -21.24 12.77
N LYS A 322 -16.48 -20.97 11.75
CA LYS A 322 -15.09 -20.50 11.83
C LYS A 322 -14.88 -19.15 11.16
N LEU A 323 -15.97 -18.43 10.91
CA LEU A 323 -15.93 -17.17 10.19
C LEU A 323 -15.54 -16.05 11.15
N THR A 324 -14.67 -15.18 10.69
CA THR A 324 -14.33 -13.93 11.37
C THR A 324 -14.43 -12.78 10.39
N LEU A 325 -14.84 -11.62 10.89
CA LEU A 325 -15.03 -10.41 10.08
C LEU A 325 -14.10 -9.34 10.62
N TYR A 326 -13.35 -8.73 9.71
CA TYR A 326 -12.42 -7.66 10.04
C TYR A 326 -12.72 -6.41 9.23
N ASP A 327 -12.60 -5.26 9.87
CA ASP A 327 -12.58 -3.95 9.22
C ASP A 327 -11.13 -3.45 9.14
N CYS A 328 -10.60 -3.37 7.92
CA CYS A 328 -9.21 -3.02 7.64
C CYS A 328 -9.08 -1.57 7.17
N THR A 329 -8.10 -0.87 7.73
CA THR A 329 -7.82 0.54 7.42
C THR A 329 -6.81 0.67 6.28
N LYS A 330 -6.70 1.87 5.68
CA LYS A 330 -5.65 2.17 4.69
C LYS A 330 -4.24 1.81 5.17
N ALA A 331 -3.99 1.85 6.49
CA ALA A 331 -2.70 1.52 7.08
C ALA A 331 -2.40 0.02 7.19
N GLY A 332 -3.23 -0.86 6.61
CA GLY A 332 -3.08 -2.31 6.72
C GLY A 332 -3.36 -2.87 8.12
N VAL A 333 -3.91 -2.04 9.03
CA VAL A 333 -4.31 -2.44 10.37
C VAL A 333 -5.79 -2.79 10.36
N CYS A 334 -6.13 -3.96 10.89
CA CYS A 334 -7.47 -4.50 10.94
C CYS A 334 -8.01 -4.56 12.37
N ILE A 335 -9.33 -4.49 12.51
CA ILE A 335 -10.04 -4.63 13.78
C ILE A 335 -11.13 -5.68 13.61
N ALA A 336 -11.21 -6.65 14.52
CA ALA A 336 -12.29 -7.63 14.53
C ALA A 336 -13.62 -6.90 14.77
N VAL A 337 -14.61 -7.16 13.93
CA VAL A 337 -15.95 -6.56 14.02
C VAL A 337 -17.02 -7.64 13.98
N ALA A 338 -18.17 -7.33 14.56
CA ALA A 338 -19.35 -8.17 14.45
C ALA A 338 -20.15 -7.83 13.18
N GLY A 339 -20.92 -8.81 12.70
CA GLY A 339 -21.76 -8.61 11.53
C GLY A 339 -22.40 -9.88 10.97
N TYR A 340 -22.56 -9.88 9.65
CA TYR A 340 -23.11 -10.99 8.88
C TYR A 340 -22.35 -11.21 7.58
N ALA A 341 -22.32 -12.46 7.12
CA ALA A 341 -21.96 -12.81 5.75
C ALA A 341 -23.16 -13.38 4.99
N ILE A 342 -23.20 -13.14 3.68
CA ILE A 342 -24.30 -13.53 2.78
C ILE A 342 -23.71 -14.43 1.68
N ASN A 343 -24.28 -15.64 1.53
CA ASN A 343 -23.93 -16.58 0.47
C ASN A 343 -25.20 -17.05 -0.25
N GLY A 344 -25.59 -16.35 -1.31
CA GLY A 344 -26.89 -16.56 -1.95
C GLY A 344 -28.02 -16.31 -0.95
N ASP A 345 -28.88 -17.31 -0.75
CA ASP A 345 -30.03 -17.23 0.17
C ASP A 345 -29.69 -17.63 1.63
N LYS A 346 -28.40 -17.86 1.93
CA LYS A 346 -27.92 -18.21 3.27
C LYS A 346 -27.25 -17.03 3.96
N TYR A 347 -27.51 -16.91 5.26
CA TYR A 347 -27.02 -15.84 6.10
C TYR A 347 -26.24 -16.42 7.27
N TYR A 348 -25.12 -15.80 7.60
CA TYR A 348 -24.25 -16.26 8.69
C TYR A 348 -24.03 -15.11 9.67
N SER A 349 -24.41 -15.33 10.92
CA SER A 349 -24.11 -14.44 12.04
C SER A 349 -22.64 -14.60 12.41
N ILE A 350 -21.90 -13.48 12.49
CA ILE A 350 -20.48 -13.46 12.84
C ILE A 350 -20.31 -12.55 14.06
N PRO A 351 -20.33 -13.11 15.28
CA PRO A 351 -20.02 -12.36 16.49
C PRO A 351 -18.52 -12.03 16.57
N ALA A 352 -18.15 -10.91 17.19
CA ALA A 352 -16.74 -10.53 17.32
C ALA A 352 -15.90 -11.45 18.24
N ALA A 353 -16.55 -12.21 19.14
CA ALA A 353 -15.88 -13.01 20.18
C ALA A 353 -16.53 -14.39 20.41
N ALA A 354 -17.26 -14.91 19.42
CA ALA A 354 -17.88 -16.23 19.48
C ALA A 354 -17.86 -16.89 18.10
N ALA A 355 -18.10 -18.20 18.06
CA ALA A 355 -18.24 -18.93 16.80
C ALA A 355 -19.38 -18.35 15.96
N SER A 356 -19.18 -18.30 14.65
CA SER A 356 -20.22 -17.93 13.70
C SER A 356 -21.28 -19.03 13.60
N ASP A 357 -22.48 -18.67 13.14
CA ASP A 357 -23.57 -19.62 12.94
C ASP A 357 -24.43 -19.24 11.72
N GLU A 358 -25.01 -20.26 11.08
CA GLU A 358 -25.98 -20.06 10.02
C GLU A 358 -27.33 -19.63 10.64
N VAL A 359 -27.88 -18.53 10.18
CA VAL A 359 -29.12 -17.95 10.72
C VAL A 359 -30.19 -17.90 9.64
N THR A 360 -31.42 -18.20 10.06
CA THR A 360 -32.61 -17.96 9.23
C THR A 360 -33.22 -16.62 9.65
N PRO A 361 -33.35 -15.64 8.74
CA PRO A 361 -34.05 -14.40 9.04
C PRO A 361 -35.45 -14.67 9.58
N ALA A 362 -35.82 -13.99 10.68
CA ALA A 362 -37.13 -14.19 11.29
C ALA A 362 -38.23 -13.63 10.39
N ASN A 363 -39.30 -14.41 10.17
CA ASN A 363 -40.45 -13.96 9.38
C ASN A 363 -41.34 -13.02 10.22
N VAL A 364 -41.00 -11.73 10.22
CA VAL A 364 -41.67 -10.67 10.98
C VAL A 364 -41.67 -9.37 10.17
N ASN A 365 -42.73 -8.58 10.31
CA ASN A 365 -42.88 -7.34 9.52
C ASN A 365 -42.25 -6.10 10.19
N VAL A 366 -41.89 -6.18 11.47
CA VAL A 366 -41.37 -5.07 12.30
C VAL A 366 -40.17 -5.50 13.15
N CYS A 367 -39.31 -4.55 13.50
CA CYS A 367 -38.05 -4.79 14.24
C CYS A 367 -38.17 -4.71 15.77
N SER A 368 -39.39 -4.75 16.31
CA SER A 368 -39.73 -4.34 17.67
C SER A 368 -38.79 -4.87 18.77
N ALA A 369 -38.33 -6.12 18.66
CA ALA A 369 -37.38 -6.74 19.59
C ALA A 369 -36.20 -7.40 18.86
N ASP A 370 -35.91 -6.96 17.63
CA ASP A 370 -34.96 -7.61 16.72
C ASP A 370 -33.85 -6.66 16.25
N SER A 371 -33.62 -5.57 16.98
CA SER A 371 -32.49 -4.66 16.75
C SER A 371 -31.17 -5.44 16.63
N GLY A 372 -30.48 -5.25 15.51
CA GLY A 372 -29.24 -5.93 15.14
C GLY A 372 -29.42 -7.26 14.40
N LYS A 373 -30.65 -7.75 14.18
CA LYS A 373 -30.93 -9.03 13.51
C LYS A 373 -31.45 -8.88 12.08
N LEU A 374 -31.37 -9.99 11.35
CA LEU A 374 -32.00 -10.15 10.04
C LEU A 374 -33.45 -10.60 10.16
N ILE A 375 -34.34 -9.98 9.39
CA ILE A 375 -35.76 -10.33 9.29
C ILE A 375 -36.19 -10.45 7.82
N ASP A 376 -37.19 -11.27 7.57
CA ASP A 376 -37.94 -11.34 6.31
C ASP A 376 -39.34 -10.75 6.54
N ASP A 377 -39.70 -9.70 5.81
CA ASP A 377 -41.03 -9.08 5.92
C ASP A 377 -42.00 -9.50 4.81
N GLY A 378 -41.63 -10.49 4.00
CA GLY A 378 -42.37 -10.97 2.84
C GLY A 378 -42.11 -10.18 1.55
N ARG A 379 -41.37 -9.07 1.62
CA ARG A 379 -40.94 -8.28 0.44
C ARG A 379 -39.43 -8.35 0.20
N GLY A 380 -38.69 -8.90 1.16
CA GLY A 380 -37.24 -9.03 1.09
C GLY A 380 -36.63 -9.21 2.48
N ILE A 381 -35.30 -9.31 2.51
CA ILE A 381 -34.54 -9.46 3.74
C ILE A 381 -34.02 -8.10 4.19
N TYR A 382 -34.16 -7.83 5.48
CA TYR A 382 -33.80 -6.57 6.09
C TYR A 382 -32.91 -6.78 7.30
N LEU A 383 -31.98 -5.86 7.52
CA LEU A 383 -31.33 -5.69 8.81
C LEU A 383 -32.13 -4.69 9.66
N CYS A 384 -32.51 -5.09 10.86
CA CYS A 384 -33.08 -4.18 11.85
C CYS A 384 -31.98 -3.31 12.44
N THR A 385 -31.94 -2.02 12.08
CA THR A 385 -30.94 -1.07 12.60
C THR A 385 -31.36 -0.45 13.94
N GLY A 386 -32.62 -0.64 14.34
CA GLY A 386 -33.17 -0.26 15.64
C GLY A 386 -34.50 -0.98 15.91
N THR A 387 -35.29 -0.50 16.85
CA THR A 387 -36.59 -1.12 17.20
C THR A 387 -37.68 -0.86 16.15
N THR A 388 -37.55 0.21 15.37
CA THR A 388 -38.53 0.62 14.36
C THR A 388 -37.94 0.74 12.96
N ASN A 389 -36.61 0.88 12.86
CA ASN A 389 -35.90 1.10 11.61
C ASN A 389 -35.34 -0.22 11.06
N LYS A 390 -35.44 -0.38 9.75
CA LYS A 390 -34.85 -1.50 9.01
C LYS A 390 -34.33 -1.06 7.66
N VAL A 391 -33.30 -1.74 7.19
CA VAL A 391 -32.63 -1.46 5.93
C VAL A 391 -32.70 -2.70 5.06
N ASN A 392 -33.10 -2.53 3.79
CA ASN A 392 -33.17 -3.63 2.84
C ASN A 392 -31.76 -4.05 2.43
N LEU A 393 -31.44 -5.34 2.51
CA LEU A 393 -30.12 -5.85 2.12
C LEU A 393 -29.82 -5.69 0.62
N ALA A 394 -30.86 -5.55 -0.22
CA ALA A 394 -30.70 -5.24 -1.65
C ALA A 394 -30.27 -3.79 -1.92
N GLN A 395 -30.04 -2.97 -0.88
CA GLN A 395 -29.57 -1.60 -0.98
C GLN A 395 -28.21 -1.45 -0.28
N PRO A 396 -27.10 -1.79 -0.96
CA PRO A 396 -25.76 -1.56 -0.42
C PRO A 396 -25.55 -0.11 -0.03
N GLY A 397 -24.81 0.11 1.04
CA GLY A 397 -24.54 1.46 1.54
C GLY A 397 -24.13 1.50 3.00
N PHE A 398 -24.11 2.72 3.54
CA PHE A 398 -23.75 3.00 4.92
C PHE A 398 -24.98 3.44 5.70
N TYR A 399 -25.18 2.84 6.88
CA TYR A 399 -26.36 3.07 7.71
C TYR A 399 -25.94 3.24 9.16
N ALA A 400 -26.67 4.07 9.91
CA ALA A 400 -26.43 4.22 11.35
C ALA A 400 -27.19 3.13 12.11
N LEU A 401 -26.51 2.48 13.07
CA LEU A 401 -27.18 1.70 14.10
C LEU A 401 -27.81 2.66 15.12
N ASP A 402 -29.05 2.36 15.53
CA ASP A 402 -29.80 3.13 16.51
C ASP A 402 -29.11 3.11 17.91
N ASN A 403 -29.52 4.02 18.77
CA ASN A 403 -28.97 4.24 20.12
C ASN A 403 -29.49 3.25 21.17
N ASN A 404 -30.35 2.30 20.77
CA ASN A 404 -31.03 1.38 21.66
C ASN A 404 -30.23 0.09 21.91
N ASP A 405 -30.64 -0.70 22.90
CA ASP A 405 -30.08 -2.03 23.15
C ASP A 405 -30.25 -2.96 21.94
N PHE A 406 -29.24 -3.78 21.66
CA PHE A 406 -29.36 -4.87 20.69
C PHE A 406 -30.13 -6.03 21.30
N ALA A 407 -30.92 -6.71 20.47
CA ALA A 407 -31.68 -7.87 20.88
C ALA A 407 -30.76 -9.04 21.24
N SER A 408 -31.23 -9.93 22.12
CA SER A 408 -30.56 -11.22 22.34
C SER A 408 -30.49 -11.99 21.02
N GLY A 409 -29.30 -12.48 20.66
CA GLY A 409 -29.03 -13.15 19.38
C GLY A 409 -28.65 -12.21 18.22
N SER A 410 -28.52 -10.90 18.46
CA SER A 410 -27.82 -9.99 17.54
C SER A 410 -26.35 -10.38 17.43
N SER A 411 -25.77 -10.29 16.23
CA SER A 411 -24.32 -10.42 16.05
C SER A 411 -23.57 -9.27 16.72
N PHE A 412 -24.14 -8.05 16.67
CA PHE A 412 -23.53 -6.82 17.16
C PHE A 412 -23.51 -6.76 18.69
N ALA A 413 -22.41 -6.25 19.24
CA ALA A 413 -22.21 -6.11 20.67
C ALA A 413 -22.70 -4.75 21.17
N SER A 414 -22.93 -4.60 22.49
CA SER A 414 -23.35 -3.30 23.06
C SER A 414 -22.37 -2.15 22.77
N GLY A 415 -21.10 -2.45 22.50
CA GLY A 415 -20.10 -1.45 22.11
C GLY A 415 -20.27 -0.93 20.69
N ASP A 416 -21.13 -1.53 19.87
CA ASP A 416 -21.36 -1.18 18.46
C ASP A 416 -22.54 -0.24 18.23
N LYS A 417 -23.24 0.12 19.32
CA LYS A 417 -24.32 1.11 19.28
C LYS A 417 -23.82 2.43 18.72
N GLN A 418 -24.69 3.14 17.99
CA GLN A 418 -24.39 4.46 17.42
C GLN A 418 -23.23 4.47 16.41
N LYS A 419 -22.79 3.30 15.94
CA LYS A 419 -21.77 3.21 14.89
C LYS A 419 -22.43 3.13 13.51
N MET A 420 -21.63 3.48 12.50
CA MET A 420 -21.97 3.22 11.12
C MET A 420 -21.73 1.74 10.82
N ILE A 421 -22.68 1.13 10.12
CA ILE A 421 -22.52 -0.16 9.48
C ILE A 421 -22.39 0.03 7.97
N GLN A 422 -21.67 -0.88 7.35
CA GLN A 422 -21.63 -1.06 5.92
C GLN A 422 -22.45 -2.30 5.58
N ILE A 423 -23.31 -2.17 4.57
CA ILE A 423 -24.01 -3.28 3.92
C ILE A 423 -23.48 -3.34 2.50
N SER A 424 -22.91 -4.49 2.12
CA SER A 424 -22.58 -4.86 0.75
C SER A 424 -23.43 -6.05 0.31
N ASP A 425 -23.23 -6.50 -0.94
CA ASP A 425 -23.92 -7.69 -1.46
C ASP A 425 -23.56 -8.98 -0.71
N THR A 426 -22.42 -8.99 -0.02
CA THR A 426 -21.84 -10.21 0.57
C THR A 426 -21.54 -10.11 2.06
N LEU A 427 -21.46 -8.90 2.63
CA LEU A 427 -21.05 -8.65 4.00
C LEU A 427 -21.85 -7.50 4.63
N ILE A 428 -22.07 -7.62 5.93
CA ILE A 428 -22.65 -6.60 6.78
C ILE A 428 -21.75 -6.49 8.00
N GLY A 429 -21.35 -5.29 8.40
CA GLY A 429 -20.51 -5.13 9.58
C GLY A 429 -20.33 -3.68 10.00
N VAL A 430 -19.84 -3.48 11.21
CA VAL A 430 -19.46 -2.15 11.70
C VAL A 430 -18.29 -1.64 10.87
N ASN A 431 -18.44 -0.44 10.32
CA ASN A 431 -17.36 0.25 9.62
C ASN A 431 -16.77 1.33 10.55
N ASN A 432 -15.56 1.07 11.04
CA ASN A 432 -14.82 1.99 11.89
C ASN A 432 -14.04 3.03 11.07
N VAL A 433 -13.78 2.78 9.78
CA VAL A 433 -13.09 3.74 8.88
C VAL A 433 -13.86 5.06 8.76
N ILE A 434 -15.19 5.00 8.73
CA ILE A 434 -16.08 6.18 8.58
C ILE A 434 -16.61 6.69 9.93
N SER A 435 -16.19 6.10 11.06
CA SER A 435 -16.63 6.56 12.39
C SER A 435 -16.08 7.96 12.69
N GLY A 436 -16.83 8.98 12.27
CA GLY A 436 -16.52 10.38 12.52
C GLY A 436 -16.33 10.58 14.01
N LYS A 437 -15.15 11.07 14.40
CA LYS A 437 -14.95 11.64 15.73
C LYS A 437 -16.06 12.67 15.92
N GLY A 438 -17.04 12.36 16.76
CA GLY A 438 -18.12 13.26 17.16
C GLY A 438 -17.57 14.47 17.90
N LYS A 439 -16.92 15.39 17.19
CA LYS A 439 -17.06 16.80 17.51
C LYS A 439 -18.52 17.13 17.23
N LYS A 440 -19.17 17.78 18.18
CA LYS A 440 -20.52 18.35 18.05
C LYS A 440 -20.53 19.40 16.93
N GLU A 441 -20.42 18.99 15.68
CA GLU A 441 -20.66 19.83 14.54
C GLU A 441 -22.09 19.59 14.08
N LYS A 442 -22.79 20.71 13.87
CA LYS A 442 -24.21 20.81 13.58
C LYS A 442 -24.63 19.79 12.53
N LYS A 443 -25.76 19.09 12.79
CA LYS A 443 -26.53 18.27 11.83
C LYS A 443 -26.36 18.79 10.39
N ILE A 444 -25.48 18.15 9.62
CA ILE A 444 -25.54 18.20 8.16
C ILE A 444 -26.39 17.01 7.77
N ILE A 445 -27.66 17.27 7.49
CA ILE A 445 -28.55 16.33 6.86
C ILE A 445 -28.07 16.24 5.40
N PHE A 446 -27.44 15.13 5.03
CA PHE A 446 -27.24 14.78 3.62
C PHE A 446 -28.61 14.45 3.02
N ILE A 447 -29.29 15.45 2.46
CA ILE A 447 -30.42 15.23 1.57
C ILE A 447 -29.83 15.00 0.18
N PHE A 448 -29.89 13.77 -0.31
CA PHE A 448 -29.73 13.47 -1.73
C PHE A 448 -30.91 14.11 -2.48
N ILE A 449 -30.71 15.29 -3.07
CA ILE A 449 -31.66 15.88 -4.01
C ILE A 449 -31.34 15.32 -5.40
N PHE A 450 -32.19 14.40 -5.87
CA PHE A 450 -32.30 14.06 -7.29
C PHE A 450 -32.82 15.28 -8.05
N ILE A 451 -31.95 16.02 -8.74
CA ILE A 451 -32.38 17.03 -9.72
C ILE A 451 -32.68 16.30 -11.03
N ILE A 452 -33.97 16.03 -11.26
CA ILE A 452 -34.49 15.66 -12.59
C ILE A 452 -34.51 16.95 -13.42
N CYS A 453 -33.53 17.11 -14.31
CA CYS A 453 -33.50 18.20 -15.26
C CYS A 453 -34.50 17.92 -16.40
N LYS A 454 -35.68 18.55 -16.31
CA LYS A 454 -36.73 18.48 -17.34
C LYS A 454 -36.45 19.55 -18.41
N ILE A 455 -35.72 19.17 -19.46
CA ILE A 455 -35.57 19.98 -20.67
C ILE A 455 -36.94 20.07 -21.34
N THR A 456 -37.54 21.26 -21.32
CA THR A 456 -38.73 21.57 -22.11
C THR A 456 -38.28 22.32 -23.35
N PHE A 457 -38.34 21.66 -24.50
CA PHE A 457 -38.33 22.29 -25.81
C PHE A 457 -39.60 23.13 -25.97
N LEU A 458 -39.46 24.37 -26.42
CA LEU A 458 -40.56 25.11 -27.04
C LEU A 458 -40.02 25.93 -28.21
N PHE A 459 -40.79 25.83 -29.29
CA PHE A 459 -40.66 26.42 -30.62
C PHE A 459 -40.55 27.94 -30.65
#